data_AF-A0A0R0H472-F1
#
_entry.id   AF-A0A0R0H472-F1
#
_cell.length_a   1.000
_cell.length_b   1.000
_cell.length_c   1.000
_cell.angle_alpha   90.00
_cell.angle_beta   90.00
_cell.angle_gamma   90.00
#
_symmetry.space_group_name_H-M   'P 1'
#
loop_
_entity.id
_entity.type
_entity.pdbx_description
1 polymer ?
#
loop_
_entity_poly.entity_id
_entity_poly.type
_entity_poly.pdbx_seq_one_letter_code
_entity_poly.pdbx_strand_id
1 'polypeptide(L)'
;MHIHARKQPHTTTFKHPQTYTNNKDRELIFHSHDMRHFSKGKRRKRQATYSLWVFSSLIWCSTFPLLPDVGLYLTLVHTCTQQIEDPPKNCSVEFERIIDDFIFICFFAGNDFLPHMPTLEIHEGAIDLLMNVYKKEFNKLGGYLVDMSRIGEEHAAFLKLSRVEKFILAVGAYEEKIFKKRSETRERYLRRLIRDNEDAKREEVNAACYSDLDDENTSDCTLLIKKAPDSKTLSVLVNNVSATHAEIEQNTKDLKNELKRCIREKCDLFKSGDFLIDKIKLGTPGFKERYFKAKFSVEGPTDIECKRKEIVQKYTEGLVWVLQYYFSSVASWTWFYPFHYGPFASDLKGMGQVRVKFEKGVPFLPLDQLLSVLPPASSHALPKAYSQLMLDEQSRIFDFYPQDFEVDTEGKRFMWQGICILSWIDDKRLVAETRELKNELSENEAIRNSVKADSLLVRSASKLAEKFGSLSLDTNLPCKLETRMSSDGIGGILSLCDEFVEKPCLDISDNKKEDSVLCVYYELPAGSNHIPGLLSDVKLPEKFVPENHSKIFVDNL
;
A
#
# COMPACT_ATOMS: atom_id res chain seq x y z
N MET A 1 44.71 -20.15 17.27
CA MET A 1 43.57 -21.11 17.32
C MET A 1 42.81 -21.01 16.01
N HIS A 2 43.07 -21.94 15.09
CA HIS A 2 42.31 -22.11 13.86
C HIS A 2 40.90 -22.62 14.20
N ILE A 3 39.85 -21.91 13.77
CA ILE A 3 38.49 -22.43 13.80
C ILE A 3 38.13 -22.86 12.38
N HIS A 4 38.19 -24.17 12.15
CA HIS A 4 37.66 -24.82 10.96
C HIS A 4 36.13 -24.71 10.94
N ALA A 5 35.57 -23.89 10.05
CA ALA A 5 34.18 -24.02 9.64
C ALA A 5 34.08 -25.13 8.58
N ARG A 6 33.68 -26.34 9.00
CA ARG A 6 33.28 -27.43 8.08
C ARG A 6 32.15 -26.92 7.18
N LYS A 7 32.41 -26.80 5.87
CA LYS A 7 31.37 -26.74 4.84
C LYS A 7 30.69 -28.11 4.79
N GLN A 8 29.45 -28.20 5.29
CA GLN A 8 28.55 -29.28 4.88
C GLN A 8 27.77 -28.81 3.65
N PRO A 9 27.74 -29.59 2.55
CA PRO A 9 26.84 -29.33 1.44
C PRO A 9 25.44 -29.82 1.83
N HIS A 10 24.56 -28.91 2.26
CA HIS A 10 23.14 -29.19 2.27
C HIS A 10 22.58 -28.88 0.88
N THR A 11 22.56 -29.88 0.01
CA THR A 11 21.66 -29.90 -1.15
C THR A 11 20.24 -30.06 -0.64
N THR A 12 19.58 -28.94 -0.32
CA THR A 12 18.13 -28.93 -0.12
C THR A 12 17.47 -28.87 -1.48
N THR A 13 17.25 -30.02 -2.11
CA THR A 13 16.33 -30.15 -3.24
C THR A 13 14.91 -29.95 -2.71
N PHE A 14 14.43 -28.71 -2.71
CA PHE A 14 12.99 -28.45 -2.58
C PHE A 14 12.33 -28.94 -3.87
N LYS A 15 11.55 -30.01 -3.79
CA LYS A 15 10.81 -30.60 -4.92
C LYS A 15 9.56 -29.79 -5.32
N HIS A 16 9.24 -28.72 -4.60
CA HIS A 16 8.08 -27.86 -4.85
C HIS A 16 8.47 -26.38 -4.70
N PRO A 17 7.92 -25.47 -5.53
CA PRO A 17 8.19 -24.05 -5.42
C PRO A 17 7.72 -23.51 -4.07
N GLN A 18 8.58 -22.74 -3.41
CA GLN A 18 8.24 -21.96 -2.22
C GLN A 18 8.44 -20.49 -2.56
N THR A 19 7.39 -19.69 -2.43
CA THR A 19 7.43 -18.26 -2.71
C THR A 19 7.74 -17.49 -1.43
N TYR A 20 8.62 -16.49 -1.56
CA TYR A 20 8.97 -15.56 -0.50
C TYR A 20 8.96 -14.15 -1.06
N THR A 21 8.33 -13.22 -0.34
CA THR A 21 8.22 -11.80 -0.69
C THR A 21 8.64 -10.98 0.53
N ASN A 22 9.34 -9.87 0.30
CA ASN A 22 9.84 -9.00 1.36
C ASN A 22 9.32 -7.58 1.10
N ASN A 23 8.36 -7.10 1.89
CA ASN A 23 7.79 -5.76 1.70
C ASN A 23 7.12 -5.20 2.98
N LYS A 24 6.84 -3.90 2.98
CA LYS A 24 6.18 -3.10 4.03
C LYS A 24 4.78 -2.66 3.64
N ASP A 25 4.27 -3.05 2.48
CA ASP A 25 2.92 -2.68 2.02
C ASP A 25 1.88 -3.69 2.53
N ARG A 26 0.66 -3.23 2.82
CA ARG A 26 -0.44 -4.10 3.28
C ARG A 26 -1.06 -4.89 2.14
N GLU A 27 -1.10 -4.28 0.95
CA GLU A 27 -1.66 -4.83 -0.28
C GLU A 27 -1.00 -6.16 -0.70
N LEU A 28 0.27 -6.36 -0.34
CA LEU A 28 1.00 -7.58 -0.67
C LEU A 28 0.51 -8.81 0.12
N ILE A 29 -0.16 -8.62 1.27
CA ILE A 29 -0.81 -9.74 1.98
C ILE A 29 -1.92 -10.29 1.09
N PHE A 30 -2.76 -9.44 0.48
CA PHE A 30 -3.81 -9.89 -0.42
C PHE A 30 -3.26 -10.52 -1.70
N HIS A 31 -2.23 -9.91 -2.30
CA HIS A 31 -1.56 -10.46 -3.48
C HIS A 31 -0.88 -11.82 -3.20
N SER A 32 -0.33 -12.01 -2.00
CA SER A 32 0.28 -13.30 -1.61
C SER A 32 -0.75 -14.38 -1.26
N HIS A 33 -1.96 -14.01 -0.79
CA HIS A 33 -3.05 -14.96 -0.60
C HIS A 33 -3.60 -15.48 -1.93
N ASP A 34 -3.60 -14.64 -2.98
CA ASP A 34 -3.97 -15.06 -4.33
C ASP A 34 -3.00 -16.12 -4.89
N MET A 35 -1.70 -15.97 -4.62
CA MET A 35 -0.65 -16.90 -5.07
C MET A 35 -0.63 -18.28 -4.36
N ARG A 36 -1.49 -18.50 -3.35
CA ARG A 36 -1.87 -19.79 -2.72
C ARG A 36 -0.75 -20.77 -2.27
N HIS A 37 0.51 -20.32 -2.14
CA HIS A 37 1.61 -21.10 -1.55
C HIS A 37 2.62 -20.26 -0.75
N PHE A 38 2.67 -20.44 0.58
CA PHE A 38 3.68 -19.79 1.42
C PHE A 38 4.05 -20.61 2.68
N SER A 39 5.34 -20.66 3.00
CA SER A 39 5.88 -21.22 4.26
C SER A 39 7.08 -20.39 4.69
N LYS A 40 7.20 -20.00 5.97
CA LYS A 40 8.41 -19.34 6.49
C LYS A 40 9.44 -20.38 6.94
N GLY A 41 10.60 -20.44 6.27
CA GLY A 41 11.79 -21.13 6.77
C GLY A 41 12.60 -20.29 7.78
N LYS A 42 13.09 -20.90 8.87
CA LYS A 42 14.02 -20.30 9.85
C LYS A 42 15.32 -19.84 9.18
N ARG A 43 15.72 -18.57 9.32
CA ARG A 43 17.12 -18.14 9.13
C ARG A 43 17.66 -17.22 10.23
N ARG A 44 18.92 -17.47 10.55
CA ARG A 44 19.75 -16.90 11.63
C ARG A 44 19.90 -15.38 11.52
N LYS A 45 19.80 -14.71 12.67
CA LYS A 45 20.19 -13.31 12.91
C LYS A 45 21.57 -13.01 12.30
N ARG A 46 21.64 -12.07 11.36
CA ARG A 46 22.82 -11.24 11.12
C ARG A 46 22.37 -9.78 11.07
N GLN A 47 23.06 -8.95 11.82
CA GLN A 47 22.85 -7.51 11.98
C GLN A 47 22.92 -6.79 10.63
N ALA A 48 21.88 -6.03 10.29
CA ALA A 48 21.98 -4.73 9.62
C ALA A 48 20.61 -4.02 9.67
N THR A 49 20.64 -2.80 10.23
CA THR A 49 19.70 -1.68 10.05
C THR A 49 18.21 -1.90 10.36
N TYR A 50 17.90 -1.81 11.65
CA TYR A 50 16.55 -1.57 12.18
C TYR A 50 16.10 -0.14 11.88
N SER A 51 15.52 0.04 10.71
CA SER A 51 14.71 1.20 10.38
C SER A 51 13.64 0.67 9.42
N LEU A 52 12.41 1.17 9.53
CA LEU A 52 11.37 1.04 8.50
C LEU A 52 10.47 -0.24 8.50
N TRP A 53 10.50 -1.13 9.51
CA TRP A 53 9.61 -2.33 9.59
C TRP A 53 8.18 -2.10 10.16
N VAL A 54 7.70 -0.85 10.25
CA VAL A 54 6.75 -0.45 11.32
C VAL A 54 5.32 -0.09 10.85
N PHE A 55 4.90 -0.20 9.59
CA PHE A 55 3.54 0.28 9.21
C PHE A 55 2.56 -0.71 8.56
N SER A 56 3.01 -1.79 7.90
CA SER A 56 2.10 -2.85 7.42
C SER A 56 1.67 -3.82 8.52
N SER A 57 2.60 -4.27 9.38
CA SER A 57 2.28 -5.24 10.43
C SER A 57 1.59 -4.65 11.67
N LEU A 58 1.63 -3.33 11.89
CA LEU A 58 1.23 -2.75 13.18
C LEU A 58 -0.29 -2.59 13.38
N ILE A 59 -1.11 -2.52 12.32
CA ILE A 59 -2.57 -2.53 12.48
C ILE A 59 -3.12 -3.94 12.77
N TRP A 60 -2.32 -4.99 12.54
CA TRP A 60 -2.69 -6.35 12.94
C TRP A 60 -1.95 -6.87 14.19
N CYS A 61 -0.74 -6.39 14.46
CA CYS A 61 -0.03 -6.75 15.69
C CYS A 61 -0.54 -6.02 16.94
N SER A 62 -1.24 -4.87 16.81
CA SER A 62 -1.73 -4.12 17.98
C SER A 62 -2.89 -4.81 18.72
N THR A 63 -3.61 -5.71 18.05
CA THR A 63 -4.74 -6.45 18.65
C THR A 63 -4.33 -7.85 19.13
N PHE A 64 -3.21 -8.39 18.61
CA PHE A 64 -2.66 -9.69 19.00
C PHE A 64 -1.14 -9.62 19.18
N PRO A 65 -0.64 -9.49 20.43
CA PRO A 65 0.80 -9.30 20.70
C PRO A 65 1.70 -10.51 20.39
N LEU A 66 1.20 -11.58 19.77
CA LEU A 66 1.87 -12.87 19.64
C LEU A 66 1.61 -13.58 18.30
N LEU A 67 1.75 -12.93 17.13
CA LEU A 67 1.49 -13.65 15.86
C LEU A 67 2.51 -13.33 14.74
N PRO A 68 3.48 -14.24 14.46
CA PRO A 68 4.40 -14.14 13.33
C PRO A 68 4.01 -14.95 12.07
N ASP A 69 2.86 -15.63 12.03
CA ASP A 69 2.51 -16.62 11.00
C ASP A 69 1.32 -16.25 10.10
N VAL A 70 1.55 -16.27 8.78
CA VAL A 70 0.52 -16.20 7.72
C VAL A 70 -0.42 -17.41 7.77
N GLY A 71 0.05 -18.55 8.32
CA GLY A 71 -0.76 -19.76 8.50
C GLY A 71 -1.96 -19.58 9.44
N LEU A 72 -1.93 -18.60 10.35
CA LEU A 72 -3.06 -18.34 11.24
C LEU A 72 -4.20 -17.60 10.54
N TYR A 73 -3.92 -16.82 9.48
CA TYR A 73 -4.93 -16.05 8.78
C TYR A 73 -5.77 -16.92 7.84
N LEU A 74 -5.12 -17.82 7.10
CA LEU A 74 -5.83 -18.89 6.39
C LEU A 74 -6.68 -19.72 7.35
N THR A 75 -6.21 -19.91 8.59
CA THR A 75 -7.02 -20.60 9.61
C THR A 75 -8.20 -19.75 10.08
N LEU A 76 -8.08 -18.42 10.18
CA LEU A 76 -9.15 -17.51 10.59
C LEU A 76 -10.24 -17.40 9.51
N VAL A 77 -9.84 -17.34 8.24
CA VAL A 77 -10.78 -17.47 7.11
C VAL A 77 -11.39 -18.87 7.13
N HIS A 78 -10.62 -19.93 7.42
CA HIS A 78 -11.11 -21.30 7.49
C HIS A 78 -12.13 -21.52 8.60
N THR A 79 -11.91 -21.02 9.82
CA THR A 79 -12.93 -21.03 10.89
C THR A 79 -14.14 -20.18 10.50
N CYS A 80 -13.95 -19.07 9.80
CA CYS A 80 -15.08 -18.29 9.29
C CYS A 80 -15.91 -19.04 8.23
N THR A 81 -15.30 -19.90 7.40
CA THR A 81 -16.02 -20.70 6.40
C THR A 81 -16.83 -21.85 7.02
N GLN A 82 -16.40 -22.37 8.17
CA GLN A 82 -17.10 -23.43 8.90
C GLN A 82 -18.39 -22.96 9.59
N GLN A 83 -18.70 -21.65 9.58
CA GLN A 83 -19.84 -21.03 10.26
C GLN A 83 -20.93 -20.51 9.32
N ILE A 84 -20.90 -20.82 8.02
CA ILE A 84 -22.03 -20.54 7.13
C ILE A 84 -23.07 -21.65 7.35
N GLU A 85 -23.98 -21.42 8.29
CA GLU A 85 -24.90 -22.45 8.81
C GLU A 85 -26.01 -22.87 7.81
N ASP A 86 -26.25 -22.07 6.75
CA ASP A 86 -27.32 -22.33 5.77
C ASP A 86 -26.99 -21.76 4.38
N PRO A 87 -26.22 -22.47 3.53
CA PRO A 87 -25.94 -22.04 2.17
C PRO A 87 -27.18 -22.16 1.25
N PRO A 88 -27.27 -21.36 0.17
CA PRO A 88 -28.35 -21.51 -0.82
C PRO A 88 -28.42 -22.94 -1.37
N LYS A 89 -29.63 -23.47 -1.57
CA LYS A 89 -29.88 -24.87 -2.00
C LYS A 89 -29.09 -25.35 -3.24
N ASN A 90 -28.65 -24.43 -4.09
CA ASN A 90 -27.93 -24.73 -5.34
C ASN A 90 -26.44 -24.30 -5.30
N CYS A 91 -25.87 -24.03 -4.12
CA CYS A 91 -24.49 -23.53 -3.98
C CYS A 91 -23.67 -24.43 -3.06
N SER A 92 -22.64 -25.09 -3.59
CA SER A 92 -21.59 -25.72 -2.77
C SER A 92 -20.72 -24.63 -2.12
N VAL A 93 -20.46 -24.78 -0.82
CA VAL A 93 -19.54 -23.89 -0.09
C VAL A 93 -18.10 -24.35 -0.34
N GLU A 94 -17.32 -23.49 -1.00
CA GLU A 94 -15.94 -23.72 -1.42
C GLU A 94 -15.06 -22.69 -0.74
N PHE A 95 -14.08 -23.18 0.03
CA PHE A 95 -13.18 -22.34 0.82
C PHE A 95 -12.44 -21.30 -0.04
N GLU A 96 -11.93 -21.73 -1.19
CA GLU A 96 -11.19 -20.88 -2.14
C GLU A 96 -12.03 -19.71 -2.66
N ARG A 97 -13.33 -19.94 -2.91
CA ARG A 97 -14.26 -18.91 -3.37
C ARG A 97 -14.60 -17.90 -2.26
N ILE A 98 -14.62 -18.34 -1.00
CA ILE A 98 -14.79 -17.42 0.14
C ILE A 98 -13.55 -16.55 0.32
N ILE A 99 -12.34 -17.05 0.05
CA ILE A 99 -11.13 -16.22 0.06
C ILE A 99 -11.25 -15.09 -0.97
N ASP A 100 -11.67 -15.41 -2.20
CA ASP A 100 -11.86 -14.40 -3.25
C ASP A 100 -12.85 -13.30 -2.81
N ASP A 101 -14.00 -13.70 -2.25
CA ASP A 101 -15.01 -12.78 -1.71
C ASP A 101 -14.47 -11.97 -0.53
N PHE A 102 -13.72 -12.60 0.36
CA PHE A 102 -13.15 -11.95 1.53
C PHE A 102 -12.11 -10.88 1.14
N ILE A 103 -11.26 -11.17 0.15
CA ILE A 103 -10.30 -10.19 -0.41
C ILE A 103 -11.08 -9.01 -0.99
N PHE A 104 -12.12 -9.27 -1.79
CA PHE A 104 -12.96 -8.23 -2.37
C PHE A 104 -13.67 -7.39 -1.29
N ILE A 105 -14.23 -8.02 -0.26
CA ILE A 105 -14.90 -7.34 0.86
C ILE A 105 -13.94 -6.41 1.60
N CYS A 106 -12.66 -6.80 1.75
CA CYS A 106 -11.65 -5.93 2.37
C CYS A 106 -11.44 -4.62 1.61
N PHE A 107 -11.71 -4.56 0.30
CA PHE A 107 -11.56 -3.32 -0.48
C PHE A 107 -12.49 -2.19 0.01
N PHE A 108 -13.63 -2.52 0.62
CA PHE A 108 -14.54 -1.55 1.23
C PHE A 108 -13.97 -0.84 2.46
N ALA A 109 -13.00 -1.46 3.15
CA ALA A 109 -12.34 -0.86 4.32
C ALA A 109 -11.26 0.17 3.96
N GLY A 110 -10.98 0.35 2.66
CA GLY A 110 -9.97 1.26 2.12
C GLY A 110 -8.81 0.53 1.44
N ASN A 111 -8.32 1.10 0.35
CA ASN A 111 -7.17 0.65 -0.42
C ASN A 111 -6.48 1.87 -1.05
N ASP A 112 -5.36 1.67 -1.74
CA ASP A 112 -4.57 2.80 -2.27
C ASP A 112 -5.29 3.55 -3.42
N PHE A 113 -6.29 2.94 -4.06
CA PHE A 113 -6.98 3.47 -5.25
C PHE A 113 -8.33 4.12 -4.94
N LEU A 114 -8.98 3.72 -3.85
CA LEU A 114 -10.29 4.22 -3.44
C LEU A 114 -10.23 4.77 -2.01
N PRO A 115 -10.78 5.99 -1.79
CA PRO A 115 -10.87 6.51 -0.44
C PRO A 115 -11.73 5.60 0.44
N HIS A 116 -11.33 5.48 1.71
CA HIS A 116 -12.11 4.78 2.72
C HIS A 116 -13.54 5.35 2.81
N MET A 117 -14.51 4.47 3.02
CA MET A 117 -15.87 4.90 3.31
C MET A 117 -15.91 5.51 4.72
N PRO A 118 -16.62 6.63 4.92
CA PRO A 118 -16.81 7.17 6.27
C PRO A 118 -17.41 6.13 7.22
N THR A 119 -18.27 5.23 6.72
CA THR A 119 -18.95 4.19 7.50
C THR A 119 -17.99 3.13 8.08
N LEU A 120 -16.85 2.86 7.45
CA LEU A 120 -16.01 1.70 7.76
C LEU A 120 -14.60 2.12 8.17
N GLU A 121 -14.24 1.87 9.43
CA GLU A 121 -12.89 2.11 9.94
C GLU A 121 -12.30 0.82 10.54
N ILE A 122 -11.11 0.40 10.08
CA ILE A 122 -10.49 -0.87 10.49
C ILE A 122 -10.30 -0.94 12.01
N HIS A 123 -9.92 0.17 12.65
CA HIS A 123 -9.69 0.23 14.09
C HIS A 123 -10.98 0.16 14.93
N GLU A 124 -12.15 0.26 14.29
CA GLU A 124 -13.46 0.08 14.91
C GLU A 124 -14.04 -1.34 14.72
N GLY A 125 -13.26 -2.27 14.12
CA GLY A 125 -13.70 -3.63 13.82
C GLY A 125 -14.49 -3.76 12.52
N ALA A 126 -14.22 -2.90 11.52
CA ALA A 126 -14.93 -2.92 10.25
C ALA A 126 -14.86 -4.27 9.52
N ILE A 127 -13.71 -4.95 9.53
CA ILE A 127 -13.54 -6.26 8.88
C ILE A 127 -14.42 -7.32 9.54
N ASP A 128 -14.51 -7.32 10.88
CA ASP A 128 -15.35 -8.25 11.63
C ASP A 128 -16.83 -8.02 11.32
N LEU A 129 -17.26 -6.75 11.27
CA LEU A 129 -18.62 -6.38 10.87
C LEU A 129 -18.93 -6.86 9.45
N LEU A 130 -18.04 -6.57 8.49
CA LEU A 130 -18.20 -6.96 7.10
C LEU A 130 -18.35 -8.47 6.96
N MET A 131 -17.50 -9.24 7.64
CA MET A 131 -17.55 -10.71 7.59
C MET A 131 -18.80 -11.26 8.28
N ASN A 132 -19.23 -10.68 9.40
CA ASN A 132 -20.44 -11.09 10.10
C ASN A 132 -21.70 -10.83 9.26
N VAL A 133 -21.79 -9.68 8.59
CA VAL A 133 -22.88 -9.38 7.66
C VAL A 133 -22.85 -10.33 6.47
N TYR A 134 -21.67 -10.62 5.92
CA TYR A 134 -21.51 -11.53 4.79
C TYR A 134 -22.02 -12.94 5.13
N LYS A 135 -21.61 -13.51 6.27
CA LYS A 135 -22.09 -14.82 6.75
C LYS A 135 -23.61 -14.84 6.90
N LYS A 136 -24.17 -13.84 7.58
CA LYS A 136 -25.60 -13.75 7.89
C LYS A 136 -26.45 -13.60 6.62
N GLU A 137 -25.96 -12.86 5.65
CA GLU A 137 -26.71 -12.55 4.42
C GLU A 137 -26.38 -13.52 3.27
N PHE A 138 -25.37 -14.40 3.39
CA PHE A 138 -24.88 -15.28 2.32
C PHE A 138 -25.99 -16.03 1.57
N ASN A 139 -26.95 -16.61 2.31
CA ASN A 139 -28.10 -17.29 1.71
C ASN A 139 -28.96 -16.33 0.86
N LYS A 140 -29.32 -15.17 1.43
CA LYS A 140 -30.18 -14.15 0.79
C LYS A 140 -29.48 -13.45 -0.40
N LEU A 141 -28.15 -13.36 -0.38
CA LEU A 141 -27.36 -12.88 -1.50
C LEU A 141 -27.43 -13.84 -2.69
N GLY A 142 -27.69 -15.14 -2.44
CA GLY A 142 -27.74 -16.19 -3.45
C GLY A 142 -26.37 -16.78 -3.78
N GLY A 143 -25.41 -16.70 -2.84
CA GLY A 143 -24.05 -17.23 -2.97
C GLY A 143 -23.00 -16.12 -3.14
N TYR A 144 -21.84 -16.50 -3.71
CA TYR A 144 -20.65 -15.64 -3.79
C TYR A 144 -20.87 -14.29 -4.49
N LEU A 145 -20.10 -13.28 -4.07
CA LEU A 145 -20.04 -11.94 -4.66
C LEU A 145 -19.20 -11.95 -5.94
N VAL A 146 -18.11 -12.70 -5.93
CA VAL A 146 -17.12 -12.77 -6.99
C VAL A 146 -17.04 -14.16 -7.61
N ASP A 147 -16.73 -14.20 -8.89
CA ASP A 147 -16.51 -15.39 -9.69
C ASP A 147 -15.27 -15.22 -10.57
N MET A 148 -14.11 -15.50 -9.99
CA MET A 148 -12.81 -15.34 -10.66
C MET A 148 -12.64 -16.23 -11.89
N SER A 149 -13.46 -17.28 -12.07
CA SER A 149 -13.41 -18.11 -13.28
C SER A 149 -13.84 -17.35 -14.53
N ARG A 150 -14.58 -16.25 -14.34
CA ARG A 150 -15.13 -15.38 -15.37
C ARG A 150 -14.31 -14.11 -15.54
N ILE A 151 -13.11 -14.07 -14.97
CA ILE A 151 -12.21 -12.94 -15.11
C ILE A 151 -11.78 -12.81 -16.58
N GLY A 152 -11.88 -11.59 -17.12
CA GLY A 152 -11.65 -11.32 -18.55
C GLY A 152 -12.92 -11.35 -19.42
N GLU A 153 -14.07 -11.80 -18.91
CA GLU A 153 -15.34 -11.60 -19.60
C GLU A 153 -15.72 -10.11 -19.66
N GLU A 154 -16.44 -9.73 -20.71
CA GLU A 154 -16.92 -8.35 -20.89
C GLU A 154 -17.86 -7.91 -19.76
N HIS A 155 -17.97 -6.59 -19.57
CA HIS A 155 -18.88 -5.95 -18.61
C HIS A 155 -18.69 -6.39 -17.15
N ALA A 156 -17.48 -6.81 -16.79
CA ALA A 156 -17.11 -7.22 -15.44
C ALA A 156 -17.99 -8.33 -14.87
N ALA A 157 -18.34 -9.32 -15.71
CA ALA A 157 -19.30 -10.35 -15.34
C ALA A 157 -18.85 -11.25 -14.17
N PHE A 158 -17.56 -11.23 -13.81
CA PHE A 158 -16.98 -11.86 -12.63
C PHE A 158 -17.45 -11.24 -11.30
N LEU A 159 -17.94 -9.99 -11.30
CA LEU A 159 -18.49 -9.34 -10.12
C LEU A 159 -20.01 -9.28 -10.18
N LYS A 160 -20.69 -9.92 -9.21
CA LYS A 160 -22.16 -9.91 -9.15
C LYS A 160 -22.65 -8.63 -8.45
N LEU A 161 -22.64 -7.51 -9.18
CA LEU A 161 -22.98 -6.17 -8.64
C LEU A 161 -24.32 -6.11 -7.89
N SER A 162 -25.33 -6.85 -8.32
CA SER A 162 -26.62 -6.92 -7.61
C SER A 162 -26.52 -7.59 -6.23
N ARG A 163 -25.59 -8.53 -6.04
CA ARG A 163 -25.31 -9.16 -4.74
C ARG A 163 -24.46 -8.22 -3.88
N VAL A 164 -23.46 -7.59 -4.49
CA VAL A 164 -22.61 -6.59 -3.82
C VAL A 164 -23.46 -5.45 -3.26
N GLU A 165 -24.41 -4.94 -4.05
CA GLU A 165 -25.36 -3.91 -3.61
C GLU A 165 -26.16 -4.36 -2.38
N LYS A 166 -26.76 -5.56 -2.41
CA LYS A 166 -27.49 -6.10 -1.27
C LYS A 166 -26.61 -6.23 -0.03
N PHE A 167 -25.39 -6.71 -0.20
CA PHE A 167 -24.42 -6.87 0.89
C PHE A 167 -24.06 -5.52 1.51
N ILE A 168 -23.62 -4.54 0.71
CA ILE A 168 -23.16 -3.27 1.24
C ILE A 168 -24.30 -2.43 1.83
N LEU A 169 -25.54 -2.57 1.31
CA LEU A 169 -26.72 -1.95 1.92
C LEU A 169 -27.10 -2.61 3.25
N ALA A 170 -26.89 -3.91 3.41
CA ALA A 170 -27.04 -4.58 4.70
C ALA A 170 -26.01 -4.08 5.72
N VAL A 171 -24.78 -3.79 5.29
CA VAL A 171 -23.76 -3.10 6.11
C VAL A 171 -24.22 -1.67 6.43
N GLY A 172 -24.76 -0.94 5.44
CA GLY A 172 -25.30 0.40 5.59
C GLY A 172 -26.42 0.52 6.63
N ALA A 173 -27.13 -0.57 6.96
CA ALA A 173 -28.12 -0.58 8.04
C ALA A 173 -27.50 -0.39 9.44
N TYR A 174 -26.20 -0.62 9.61
CA TYR A 174 -25.48 -0.40 10.87
C TYR A 174 -24.87 1.00 10.99
N GLU A 175 -24.93 1.81 9.92
CA GLU A 175 -24.25 3.09 9.79
C GLU A 175 -24.59 4.08 10.91
N GLU A 176 -25.86 4.25 11.25
CA GLU A 176 -26.28 5.14 12.33
C GLU A 176 -25.72 4.69 13.69
N LYS A 177 -25.73 3.38 13.96
CA LYS A 177 -25.19 2.81 15.20
C LYS A 177 -23.68 2.99 15.29
N ILE A 178 -22.97 2.82 14.16
CA ILE A 178 -21.52 3.04 14.06
C ILE A 178 -21.21 4.50 14.38
N PHE A 179 -21.86 5.44 13.71
CA PHE A 179 -21.59 6.86 13.91
C PHE A 179 -21.96 7.35 15.31
N LYS A 180 -23.05 6.85 15.89
CA LYS A 180 -23.39 7.15 17.29
C LYS A 180 -22.29 6.68 18.25
N LYS A 181 -21.84 5.42 18.12
CA LYS A 181 -20.76 4.86 18.94
C LYS A 181 -19.43 5.62 18.74
N ARG A 182 -19.13 6.02 17.50
CA ARG A 182 -17.95 6.83 17.16
C ARG A 182 -18.01 8.19 17.82
N SER A 183 -19.15 8.88 17.74
CA SER A 183 -19.37 10.17 18.39
C SER A 183 -19.19 10.09 19.92
N GLU A 184 -19.81 9.10 20.57
CA GLU A 184 -19.68 8.86 22.02
C GLU A 184 -18.23 8.54 22.44
N THR A 185 -17.50 7.80 21.59
CA THR A 185 -16.10 7.45 21.84
C THR A 185 -15.19 8.66 21.65
N ARG A 186 -15.42 9.45 20.60
CA ARG A 186 -14.72 10.73 20.36
C ARG A 186 -14.94 11.69 21.52
N GLU A 187 -16.17 11.84 21.99
CA GLU A 187 -16.47 12.74 23.11
C GLU A 187 -15.76 12.31 24.40
N ARG A 188 -15.80 11.02 24.75
CA ARG A 188 -15.06 10.49 25.91
C ARG A 188 -13.55 10.71 25.77
N TYR A 189 -13.02 10.53 24.57
CA TYR A 189 -11.61 10.75 24.28
C TYR A 189 -11.21 12.22 24.42
N LEU A 190 -12.01 13.13 23.86
CA LEU A 190 -11.80 14.58 23.97
C LEU A 190 -11.83 15.06 25.43
N ARG A 191 -12.80 14.59 26.22
CA ARG A 191 -12.87 14.93 27.66
C ARG A 191 -11.61 14.50 28.41
N ARG A 192 -11.06 13.31 28.09
CA ARG A 192 -9.79 12.85 28.69
C ARG A 192 -8.62 13.74 28.27
N LEU A 193 -8.48 14.01 26.96
CA LEU A 193 -7.41 14.87 26.46
C LEU A 193 -7.41 16.27 27.08
N ILE A 194 -8.59 16.89 27.22
CA ILE A 194 -8.72 18.22 27.84
C ILE A 194 -8.26 18.17 29.29
N ARG A 195 -8.75 17.20 30.07
CA ARG A 195 -8.34 17.03 31.47
C ARG A 195 -6.84 16.79 31.60
N ASP A 196 -6.29 15.85 30.84
CA ASP A 196 -4.87 15.50 30.91
C ASP A 196 -3.98 16.71 30.50
N ASN A 197 -4.44 17.56 29.57
CA ASN A 197 -3.77 18.80 29.20
C ASN A 197 -3.88 19.90 30.26
N GLU A 198 -5.03 20.01 30.95
CA GLU A 198 -5.18 20.92 32.09
C GLU A 198 -4.28 20.51 33.27
N ASP A 199 -4.18 19.21 33.53
CA ASP A 199 -3.34 18.67 34.60
C ASP A 199 -1.85 18.86 34.29
N ALA A 200 -1.42 18.63 33.05
CA ALA A 200 -0.05 18.93 32.61
C ALA A 200 0.29 20.43 32.76
N LYS A 201 -0.63 21.33 32.39
CA LYS A 201 -0.45 22.78 32.60
C LYS A 201 -0.37 23.14 34.08
N ARG A 202 -1.16 22.49 34.95
CA ARG A 202 -1.09 22.69 36.40
C ARG A 202 0.26 22.21 36.96
N GLU A 203 0.77 21.07 36.51
CA GLU A 203 2.08 20.56 36.90
C GLU A 203 3.22 21.48 36.45
N GLU A 204 3.17 22.02 35.23
CA GLU A 204 4.15 23.00 34.74
C GLU A 204 4.14 24.30 35.56
N VAL A 205 2.94 24.83 35.87
CA VAL A 205 2.80 26.03 36.72
C VAL A 205 3.30 25.76 38.13
N ASN A 206 2.95 24.61 38.73
CA ASN A 206 3.43 24.25 40.05
C ASN A 206 4.96 24.09 40.06
N ALA A 207 5.54 23.43 39.05
CA ALA A 207 6.99 23.28 38.93
C ALA A 207 7.70 24.63 38.81
N ALA A 208 7.14 25.58 38.05
CA ALA A 208 7.65 26.95 37.97
C ALA A 208 7.54 27.71 39.32
N CYS A 209 6.45 27.53 40.07
CA CYS A 209 6.30 28.13 41.40
C CYS A 209 7.24 27.55 42.47
N TYR A 210 7.69 26.29 42.32
CA TYR A 210 8.66 25.67 43.23
C TYR A 210 10.12 26.03 42.91
N SER A 211 10.41 26.50 41.69
CA SER A 211 11.77 26.97 41.32
C SER A 211 12.07 28.41 41.74
N ASP A 212 11.08 29.20 42.17
CA ASP A 212 11.24 30.61 42.57
C ASP A 212 11.62 30.80 44.06
N LEU A 213 12.01 29.75 44.77
CA LEU A 213 12.38 29.82 46.21
C LEU A 213 13.86 29.65 46.53
N ASP A 214 14.74 29.49 45.53
CA ASP A 214 16.19 29.52 45.76
C ASP A 214 16.91 30.38 44.69
N ASP A 215 17.44 31.50 45.17
CA ASP A 215 18.57 32.30 44.67
C ASP A 215 18.36 33.38 43.58
N GLU A 216 18.67 34.61 43.98
CA GLU A 216 18.76 35.82 43.15
C GLU A 216 19.94 35.71 42.15
N ASN A 217 19.67 35.24 40.93
CA ASN A 217 20.22 35.74 39.65
C ASN A 217 20.04 34.66 38.59
N THR A 218 18.97 34.69 37.80
CA THR A 218 19.01 34.39 36.36
C THR A 218 17.69 34.86 35.75
N SER A 219 17.62 36.14 35.40
CA SER A 219 16.60 36.65 34.48
C SER A 219 17.00 36.28 33.05
N ASP A 220 16.00 35.80 32.32
CA ASP A 220 15.88 35.72 30.86
C ASP A 220 16.03 34.32 30.25
N CYS A 221 14.90 33.59 30.17
CA CYS A 221 14.73 32.42 29.30
C CYS A 221 14.65 32.85 27.82
N THR A 222 15.71 33.49 27.33
CA THR A 222 15.98 33.53 25.90
C THR A 222 16.47 32.14 25.50
N LEU A 223 15.80 31.52 24.52
CA LEU A 223 16.16 30.24 23.89
C LEU A 223 17.68 30.16 23.63
N LEU A 224 18.42 29.53 24.53
CA LEU A 224 19.79 29.12 24.26
C LEU A 224 19.75 27.90 23.34
N ILE A 225 19.52 28.15 22.05
CA ILE A 225 20.37 27.50 21.05
C ILE A 225 21.79 27.84 21.54
N LYS A 226 22.48 26.88 22.15
CA LYS A 226 23.90 27.04 22.45
C LYS A 226 24.54 27.47 21.13
N LYS A 227 24.89 28.75 21.00
CA LYS A 227 25.77 29.20 19.91
C LYS A 227 26.92 28.22 19.94
N ALA A 228 27.13 27.51 18.84
CA ALA A 228 28.32 26.70 18.67
C ALA A 228 29.52 27.57 19.09
N PRO A 229 30.40 27.09 19.98
CA PRO A 229 31.53 27.91 20.42
C PRO A 229 32.35 28.31 19.19
N ASP A 230 32.89 29.53 19.21
CA ASP A 230 33.63 30.10 18.09
C ASP A 230 34.62 29.10 17.47
N SER A 231 34.70 29.13 16.14
CA SER A 231 35.42 28.19 15.27
C SER A 231 36.88 27.88 15.65
N LYS A 232 37.50 28.67 16.55
CA LYS A 232 38.88 28.47 17.05
C LYS A 232 38.99 27.55 18.26
N THR A 233 37.92 27.33 19.03
CA THR A 233 37.95 26.44 20.21
C THR A 233 37.56 25.00 19.85
N LEU A 234 36.79 24.81 18.77
CA LEU A 234 36.43 23.50 18.23
C LEU A 234 37.64 22.74 17.65
N SER A 235 38.63 23.43 17.07
CA SER A 235 39.79 22.76 16.46
C SER A 235 40.72 22.09 17.48
N VAL A 236 40.64 22.46 18.77
CA VAL A 236 41.46 21.86 19.83
C VAL A 236 40.77 20.68 20.52
N LEU A 237 39.43 20.66 20.56
CA LEU A 237 38.64 19.57 21.16
C LEU A 237 38.31 18.43 20.18
N VAL A 238 38.30 18.68 18.88
CA VAL A 238 37.96 17.68 17.84
C VAL A 238 39.08 16.66 17.60
N ASN A 239 40.32 16.97 17.99
CA ASN A 239 41.45 16.08 17.69
C ASN A 239 41.61 14.86 18.62
N ASN A 240 40.83 14.74 19.70
CA ASN A 240 41.01 13.67 20.69
C ASN A 240 39.76 12.88 21.07
N VAL A 241 38.64 13.00 20.33
CA VAL A 241 37.46 12.17 20.57
C VAL A 241 37.05 11.45 19.30
N SER A 242 37.57 10.23 19.12
CA SER A 242 37.02 9.29 18.15
C SER A 242 35.70 8.75 18.72
N ALA A 243 34.58 9.41 18.40
CA ALA A 243 33.25 8.92 18.76
C ALA A 243 33.08 7.48 18.26
N THR A 244 32.63 6.59 19.14
CA THR A 244 32.45 5.18 18.76
C THR A 244 31.24 5.03 17.83
N HIS A 245 31.23 4.00 16.98
CA HIS A 245 30.08 3.71 16.11
C HIS A 245 28.76 3.57 16.91
N ALA A 246 28.83 3.07 18.15
CA ALA A 246 27.67 2.93 19.03
C ALA A 246 27.12 4.30 19.51
N GLU A 247 28.01 5.26 19.81
CA GLU A 247 27.60 6.64 20.16
C GLU A 247 26.97 7.36 18.98
N ILE A 248 27.52 7.19 17.76
CA ILE A 248 26.93 7.73 16.53
C ILE A 248 25.53 7.15 16.28
N GLU A 249 25.36 5.84 16.45
CA GLU A 249 24.07 5.16 16.30
C GLU A 249 23.05 5.64 17.34
N GLN A 250 23.47 5.79 18.59
CA GLN A 250 22.61 6.26 19.68
C GLN A 250 22.22 7.74 19.49
N ASN A 251 23.17 8.62 19.16
CA ASN A 251 22.88 10.03 18.87
C ASN A 251 21.93 10.19 17.68
N THR A 252 22.11 9.36 16.64
CA THR A 252 21.19 9.35 15.48
C THR A 252 19.78 8.91 15.89
N LYS A 253 19.67 7.93 16.78
CA LYS A 253 18.39 7.45 17.31
C LYS A 253 17.70 8.52 18.15
N ASP A 254 18.45 9.22 19.01
CA ASP A 254 17.90 10.27 19.88
C ASP A 254 17.47 11.48 19.06
N LEU A 255 18.28 11.93 18.11
CA LEU A 255 17.89 12.98 17.16
C LEU A 255 16.63 12.61 16.37
N LYS A 256 16.53 11.36 15.91
CA LYS A 256 15.34 10.87 15.19
C LYS A 256 14.10 10.85 16.08
N ASN A 257 14.25 10.47 17.36
CA ASN A 257 13.15 10.47 18.31
C ASN A 257 12.69 11.89 18.62
N GLU A 258 13.63 12.81 18.83
CA GLU A 258 13.35 14.20 19.12
C GLU A 258 12.70 14.92 17.93
N LEU A 259 13.20 14.67 16.72
CA LEU A 259 12.57 15.17 15.50
C LEU A 259 11.13 14.65 15.35
N LYS A 260 10.91 13.35 15.60
CA LYS A 260 9.55 12.76 15.58
C LYS A 260 8.64 13.41 16.61
N ARG A 261 9.14 13.70 17.81
CA ARG A 261 8.40 14.38 18.88
C ARG A 261 8.00 15.77 18.42
N CYS A 262 8.96 16.57 17.97
CA CYS A 262 8.74 17.93 17.46
C CYS A 262 7.74 17.97 16.29
N ILE A 263 7.87 17.07 15.32
CA ILE A 263 6.93 16.97 14.19
C ILE A 263 5.54 16.61 14.70
N ARG A 264 5.42 15.60 15.57
CA ARG A 264 4.13 15.17 16.10
C ARG A 264 3.43 16.27 16.89
N GLU A 265 4.18 17.05 17.66
CA GLU A 265 3.66 18.19 18.41
C GLU A 265 3.21 19.34 17.51
N LYS A 266 4.00 19.69 16.48
CA LYS A 266 3.63 20.73 15.51
C LYS A 266 2.42 20.34 14.67
N CYS A 267 2.25 19.05 14.40
CA CYS A 267 1.12 18.54 13.62
C CYS A 267 -0.09 18.12 14.47
N ASP A 268 -0.09 18.31 15.79
CA ASP A 268 -1.22 17.93 16.67
C ASP A 268 -2.30 19.01 16.64
N LEU A 269 -3.39 18.73 15.94
CA LEU A 269 -4.53 19.64 15.73
C LEU A 269 -5.34 19.85 17.02
N PHE A 270 -5.10 19.05 18.05
CA PHE A 270 -5.64 19.35 19.38
C PHE A 270 -5.03 20.63 19.97
N LYS A 271 -3.75 20.91 19.69
CA LYS A 271 -3.07 22.11 20.19
C LYS A 271 -3.53 23.38 19.46
N SER A 272 -3.85 23.29 18.17
CA SER A 272 -4.41 24.41 17.39
C SER A 272 -5.91 24.64 17.67
N GLY A 273 -6.59 23.65 18.24
CA GLY A 273 -8.04 23.69 18.52
C GLY A 273 -8.90 23.13 17.38
N ASP A 274 -8.33 22.89 16.20
CA ASP A 274 -9.07 22.40 15.03
C ASP A 274 -9.67 21.01 15.27
N PHE A 275 -9.00 20.16 16.06
CA PHE A 275 -9.50 18.82 16.38
C PHE A 275 -10.81 18.83 17.20
N LEU A 276 -11.10 19.94 17.89
CA LEU A 276 -12.32 20.11 18.68
C LEU A 276 -13.55 20.39 17.80
N ILE A 277 -13.34 20.80 16.56
CA ILE A 277 -14.40 21.14 15.62
C ILE A 277 -14.85 19.85 14.91
N ASP A 278 -16.16 19.60 14.95
CA ASP A 278 -16.83 18.54 14.16
C ASP A 278 -17.93 19.20 13.33
N LYS A 279 -17.62 19.49 12.06
CA LYS A 279 -18.52 20.19 11.14
C LYS A 279 -19.63 19.27 10.65
N ILE A 280 -19.31 17.99 10.45
CA ILE A 280 -20.23 17.01 9.84
C ILE A 280 -21.16 16.41 10.89
N LYS A 281 -20.69 16.21 12.12
CA LYS A 281 -21.45 15.62 13.24
C LYS A 281 -22.09 14.30 12.83
N LEU A 282 -21.26 13.33 12.45
CA LEU A 282 -21.70 12.00 12.04
C LEU A 282 -22.60 11.38 13.11
N GLY A 283 -23.71 10.76 12.69
CA GLY A 283 -24.67 10.11 13.59
C GLY A 283 -25.73 11.04 14.20
N THR A 284 -25.69 12.34 13.89
CA THR A 284 -26.79 13.27 14.23
C THR A 284 -27.67 13.53 13.01
N PRO A 285 -28.98 13.82 13.16
CA PRO A 285 -29.86 14.11 12.03
C PRO A 285 -29.27 15.19 11.10
N GLY A 286 -29.36 14.97 9.79
CA GLY A 286 -28.81 15.88 8.78
C GLY A 286 -27.32 15.69 8.45
N PHE A 287 -26.66 14.62 8.95
CA PHE A 287 -25.22 14.44 8.73
C PHE A 287 -24.85 14.21 7.26
N LYS A 288 -25.74 13.60 6.47
CA LYS A 288 -25.50 13.35 5.05
C LYS A 288 -25.49 14.66 4.27
N GLU A 289 -26.46 15.52 4.50
CA GLU A 289 -26.56 16.83 3.87
C GLU A 289 -25.34 17.69 4.21
N ARG A 290 -24.90 17.67 5.47
CA ARG A 290 -23.66 18.35 5.89
C ARG A 290 -22.41 17.74 5.24
N TYR A 291 -22.37 16.41 5.10
CA TYR A 291 -21.26 15.72 4.45
C TYR A 291 -21.17 16.09 2.96
N PHE A 292 -22.27 15.99 2.22
CA PHE A 292 -22.30 16.35 0.80
C PHE A 292 -22.00 17.84 0.56
N LYS A 293 -22.53 18.72 1.40
CA LYS A 293 -22.20 20.15 1.36
C LYS A 293 -20.71 20.40 1.61
N ALA A 294 -20.14 19.80 2.65
CA ALA A 294 -18.76 20.07 3.06
C ALA A 294 -17.72 19.39 2.15
N LYS A 295 -18.02 18.21 1.59
CA LYS A 295 -17.04 17.36 0.87
C LYS A 295 -17.20 17.38 -0.64
N PHE A 296 -18.39 17.71 -1.13
CA PHE A 296 -18.69 17.73 -2.56
C PHE A 296 -19.25 19.08 -3.03
N SER A 297 -19.40 20.06 -2.13
CA SER A 297 -19.96 21.39 -2.45
C SER A 297 -21.33 21.35 -3.13
N VAL A 298 -22.17 20.35 -2.77
CA VAL A 298 -23.54 20.21 -3.30
C VAL A 298 -24.57 20.33 -2.18
N GLU A 299 -25.68 21.01 -2.47
CA GLU A 299 -26.77 21.26 -1.53
C GLU A 299 -28.12 20.99 -2.19
N GLY A 300 -29.09 20.54 -1.40
CA GLY A 300 -30.44 20.23 -1.89
C GLY A 300 -30.61 18.76 -2.30
N PRO A 301 -31.81 18.19 -2.09
CA PRO A 301 -32.04 16.75 -2.33
C PRO A 301 -31.73 16.28 -3.76
N THR A 302 -32.06 17.10 -4.76
CA THR A 302 -31.85 16.74 -6.18
C THR A 302 -30.38 16.67 -6.53
N ASP A 303 -29.60 17.69 -6.18
CA ASP A 303 -28.18 17.76 -6.52
C ASP A 303 -27.37 16.73 -5.73
N ILE A 304 -27.73 16.49 -4.47
CA ILE A 304 -27.17 15.41 -3.65
C ILE A 304 -27.43 14.05 -4.32
N GLU A 305 -28.65 13.78 -4.78
CA GLU A 305 -28.97 12.50 -5.43
C GLU A 305 -28.24 12.33 -6.76
N CYS A 306 -28.10 13.40 -7.55
CA CYS A 306 -27.30 13.41 -8.77
C CYS A 306 -25.82 13.10 -8.47
N LYS A 307 -25.22 13.80 -7.51
CA LYS A 307 -23.83 13.59 -7.09
C LYS A 307 -23.62 12.20 -6.50
N ARG A 308 -24.57 11.71 -5.70
CA ARG A 308 -24.56 10.35 -5.15
C ARG A 308 -24.49 9.31 -6.28
N LYS A 309 -25.35 9.41 -7.30
CA LYS A 309 -25.33 8.49 -8.46
C LYS A 309 -23.97 8.48 -9.16
N GLU A 310 -23.38 9.66 -9.37
CA GLU A 310 -22.07 9.82 -9.99
C GLU A 310 -20.96 9.15 -9.15
N ILE A 311 -20.96 9.38 -7.84
CA ILE A 311 -20.03 8.74 -6.90
C ILE A 311 -20.21 7.22 -6.92
N VAL A 312 -21.44 6.71 -6.84
CA VAL A 312 -21.70 5.26 -6.88
C VAL A 312 -21.19 4.65 -8.17
N GLN A 313 -21.41 5.32 -9.31
CA GLN A 313 -20.88 4.86 -10.60
C GLN A 313 -19.36 4.75 -10.55
N LYS A 314 -18.65 5.82 -10.16
CA LYS A 314 -17.18 5.84 -10.14
C LYS A 314 -16.57 4.94 -9.08
N TYR A 315 -17.19 4.84 -7.91
CA TYR A 315 -16.75 3.92 -6.86
C TYR A 315 -16.94 2.46 -7.29
N THR A 316 -18.05 2.14 -7.98
CA THR A 316 -18.28 0.80 -8.53
C THR A 316 -17.28 0.47 -9.63
N GLU A 317 -16.99 1.40 -10.55
CA GLU A 317 -15.91 1.25 -11.53
C GLU A 317 -14.58 0.94 -10.80
N GLY A 318 -14.25 1.68 -9.74
CA GLY A 318 -13.01 1.44 -8.99
C GLY A 318 -12.94 0.08 -8.31
N LEU A 319 -14.03 -0.39 -7.71
CA LEU A 319 -14.06 -1.73 -7.11
C LEU A 319 -13.79 -2.82 -8.14
N VAL A 320 -14.33 -2.66 -9.35
CA VAL A 320 -14.05 -3.58 -10.47
C VAL A 320 -12.60 -3.45 -10.92
N TRP A 321 -12.08 -2.22 -11.05
CA TRP A 321 -10.70 -1.95 -11.45
C TRP A 321 -9.70 -2.59 -10.48
N VAL A 322 -9.88 -2.38 -9.17
CA VAL A 322 -9.01 -2.94 -8.12
C VAL A 322 -9.07 -4.47 -8.16
N LEU A 323 -10.25 -5.06 -8.29
CA LEU A 323 -10.37 -6.52 -8.38
C LEU A 323 -9.66 -7.10 -9.62
N GLN A 324 -9.73 -6.43 -10.78
CA GLN A 324 -8.97 -6.86 -11.98
C GLN A 324 -7.46 -6.65 -11.81
N TYR A 325 -7.06 -5.55 -11.18
CA TYR A 325 -5.66 -5.24 -10.92
C TYR A 325 -4.98 -6.32 -10.09
N TYR A 326 -5.67 -6.86 -9.08
CA TYR A 326 -5.11 -7.89 -8.21
C TYR A 326 -5.09 -9.28 -8.83
N PHE A 327 -6.16 -9.69 -9.52
CA PHE A 327 -6.37 -11.08 -9.95
C PHE A 327 -6.11 -11.32 -11.45
N SER A 328 -5.84 -10.28 -12.23
CA SER A 328 -5.59 -10.39 -13.66
C SER A 328 -4.50 -9.43 -14.12
N SER A 329 -4.88 -8.30 -14.71
CA SER A 329 -3.98 -7.31 -15.26
C SER A 329 -4.63 -5.93 -15.13
N VAL A 330 -3.82 -4.90 -15.32
CA VAL A 330 -4.30 -3.51 -15.28
C VAL A 330 -5.42 -3.32 -16.31
N ALA A 331 -6.62 -3.02 -15.80
CA ALA A 331 -7.83 -2.84 -16.60
C ALA A 331 -7.77 -1.56 -17.44
N SER A 332 -7.23 -0.49 -16.85
CA SER A 332 -7.00 0.80 -17.48
C SER A 332 -5.85 1.51 -16.80
N TRP A 333 -4.88 1.98 -17.57
CA TRP A 333 -3.77 2.81 -17.07
C TRP A 333 -4.18 4.26 -16.80
N THR A 334 -5.29 4.73 -17.38
CA THR A 334 -5.75 6.12 -17.30
C THR A 334 -6.95 6.32 -16.38
N TRP A 335 -7.65 5.24 -16.01
CA TRP A 335 -8.77 5.33 -15.08
C TRP A 335 -8.30 5.73 -13.69
N PHE A 336 -9.03 6.66 -13.06
CA PHE A 336 -8.85 7.04 -11.67
C PHE A 336 -10.21 7.38 -11.05
N TYR A 337 -10.26 7.40 -9.72
CA TYR A 337 -11.44 7.83 -8.98
C TYR A 337 -11.42 9.36 -8.81
N PRO A 338 -12.35 10.12 -9.43
CA PRO A 338 -12.24 11.57 -9.57
C PRO A 338 -12.77 12.37 -8.37
N PHE A 339 -12.73 11.79 -7.17
CA PHE A 339 -13.16 12.46 -5.94
C PHE A 339 -12.19 12.17 -4.80
N HIS A 340 -12.01 13.13 -3.89
CA HIS A 340 -11.14 12.95 -2.71
C HIS A 340 -11.80 12.09 -1.61
N TYR A 341 -13.11 11.84 -1.71
CA TYR A 341 -13.91 11.22 -0.63
C TYR A 341 -14.76 10.05 -1.14
N GLY A 342 -14.93 9.05 -0.27
CA GLY A 342 -15.75 7.86 -0.55
C GLY A 342 -17.21 8.01 -0.11
N PRO A 343 -18.16 7.30 -0.73
CA PRO A 343 -19.56 7.34 -0.33
C PRO A 343 -19.80 6.67 1.03
N PHE A 344 -20.95 6.96 1.63
CA PHE A 344 -21.49 6.14 2.71
C PHE A 344 -21.92 4.76 2.19
N ALA A 345 -21.82 3.73 3.02
CA ALA A 345 -22.27 2.38 2.65
C ALA A 345 -23.76 2.36 2.30
N SER A 346 -24.57 3.15 3.02
CA SER A 346 -26.01 3.28 2.77
C SER A 346 -26.37 4.01 1.46
N ASP A 347 -25.40 4.69 0.83
CA ASP A 347 -25.59 5.46 -0.41
C ASP A 347 -25.25 4.66 -1.68
N LEU A 348 -24.64 3.48 -1.54
CA LEU A 348 -24.27 2.56 -2.63
C LEU A 348 -25.48 1.81 -3.24
N LYS A 349 -26.56 2.55 -3.51
CA LYS A 349 -27.76 2.08 -4.22
C LYS A 349 -27.59 2.28 -5.72
N GLY A 350 -28.01 1.28 -6.50
CA GLY A 350 -27.94 1.28 -7.96
C GLY A 350 -26.65 0.70 -8.54
N MET A 351 -25.81 0.03 -7.75
CA MET A 351 -24.59 -0.62 -8.26
C MET A 351 -24.93 -1.68 -9.33
N GLY A 352 -26.04 -2.40 -9.18
CA GLY A 352 -26.49 -3.41 -10.15
C GLY A 352 -26.82 -2.85 -11.53
N GLN A 353 -26.96 -1.53 -11.68
CA GLN A 353 -27.25 -0.85 -12.95
C GLN A 353 -25.99 -0.31 -13.63
N VAL A 354 -24.86 -0.28 -12.92
CA VAL A 354 -23.60 0.25 -13.44
C VAL A 354 -23.03 -0.71 -14.48
N ARG A 355 -22.76 -0.19 -15.67
CA ARG A 355 -22.09 -0.94 -16.74
C ARG A 355 -20.64 -0.47 -16.82
N VAL A 356 -19.72 -1.32 -16.39
CA VAL A 356 -18.30 -1.00 -16.39
C VAL A 356 -17.68 -1.36 -17.74
N LYS A 357 -16.96 -0.40 -18.32
CA LYS A 357 -16.12 -0.58 -19.50
C LYS A 357 -14.87 0.27 -19.33
N PHE A 358 -13.71 -0.37 -19.47
CA PHE A 358 -12.42 0.28 -19.37
C PHE A 358 -11.77 0.42 -20.74
N GLU A 359 -11.07 1.53 -20.93
CA GLU A 359 -10.11 1.69 -22.02
C GLU A 359 -8.73 1.40 -21.44
N LYS A 360 -8.05 0.38 -21.99
CA LYS A 360 -6.79 -0.10 -21.40
C LYS A 360 -5.74 1.01 -21.32
N GLY A 361 -5.66 1.86 -22.32
CA GLY A 361 -4.62 2.90 -22.41
C GLY A 361 -3.22 2.31 -22.44
N VAL A 362 -2.24 3.17 -22.19
CA VAL A 362 -0.82 2.81 -22.05
C VAL A 362 -0.27 3.45 -20.78
N PRO A 363 0.73 2.85 -20.12
CA PRO A 363 1.41 3.51 -19.01
C PRO A 363 2.07 4.79 -19.49
N PHE A 364 2.13 5.80 -18.61
CA PHE A 364 2.97 6.97 -18.81
C PHE A 364 4.43 6.58 -19.00
N LEU A 365 5.15 7.38 -19.80
CA LEU A 365 6.61 7.29 -19.81
C LEU A 365 7.15 7.77 -18.46
N PRO A 366 8.37 7.35 -18.06
CA PRO A 366 8.94 7.71 -16.76
C PRO A 366 8.92 9.22 -16.47
N LEU A 367 9.23 10.07 -17.46
CA LEU A 367 9.22 11.53 -17.25
C LEU A 367 7.81 12.11 -17.14
N ASP A 368 6.84 11.58 -17.90
CA ASP A 368 5.43 11.99 -17.79
C ASP A 368 4.90 11.64 -16.39
N GLN A 369 5.21 10.43 -15.90
CA GLN A 369 4.86 10.00 -14.55
C GLN A 369 5.52 10.85 -13.46
N LEU A 370 6.80 11.22 -13.63
CA LEU A 370 7.48 12.09 -12.67
C LEU A 370 6.84 13.47 -12.63
N LEU A 371 6.47 14.05 -13.77
CA LEU A 371 5.74 15.31 -13.82
C LEU A 371 4.33 15.21 -13.22
N SER A 372 3.69 14.03 -13.28
CA SER A 372 2.37 13.83 -12.70
C SER A 372 2.38 13.58 -11.19
N VAL A 373 3.55 13.35 -10.58
CA VAL A 373 3.66 12.97 -9.15
C VAL A 373 4.50 13.96 -8.33
N LEU A 374 5.57 14.50 -8.90
CA LEU A 374 6.50 15.33 -8.16
C LEU A 374 5.97 16.76 -7.97
N PRO A 375 6.25 17.40 -6.82
CA PRO A 375 6.04 18.84 -6.65
C PRO A 375 7.23 19.65 -7.22
N PRO A 376 7.07 20.97 -7.47
CA PRO A 376 8.13 21.83 -8.00
C PRO A 376 9.43 21.82 -7.20
N ALA A 377 9.35 21.62 -5.88
CA ALA A 377 10.53 21.49 -5.01
C ALA A 377 11.44 20.30 -5.38
N SER A 378 10.87 19.29 -6.02
CA SER A 378 11.59 18.09 -6.51
C SER A 378 11.88 18.13 -8.01
N SER A 379 11.74 19.30 -8.66
CA SER A 379 11.99 19.48 -10.10
C SER A 379 13.41 19.10 -10.54
N HIS A 380 14.38 19.08 -9.63
CA HIS A 380 15.75 18.62 -9.87
C HIS A 380 15.85 17.14 -10.28
N ALA A 381 14.80 16.33 -10.07
CA ALA A 381 14.73 14.95 -10.52
C ALA A 381 14.41 14.79 -12.02
N LEU A 382 14.01 15.89 -12.69
CA LEU A 382 13.66 15.93 -14.10
C LEU A 382 14.79 16.56 -14.95
N PRO A 383 14.85 16.24 -16.26
CA PRO A 383 15.67 17.00 -17.21
C PRO A 383 15.35 18.50 -17.16
N LYS A 384 16.33 19.35 -17.44
CA LYS A 384 16.20 20.81 -17.26
C LYS A 384 15.03 21.40 -18.05
N ALA A 385 14.81 20.93 -19.28
CA ALA A 385 13.68 21.33 -20.13
C ALA A 385 12.33 20.99 -19.50
N TYR A 386 12.18 19.76 -19.02
CA TYR A 386 10.94 19.27 -18.39
C TYR A 386 10.69 19.97 -17.05
N SER A 387 11.76 20.27 -16.31
CA SER A 387 11.66 20.97 -15.02
C SER A 387 11.06 22.38 -15.18
N GLN A 388 11.21 23.04 -16.33
CA GLN A 388 10.63 24.35 -16.58
C GLN A 388 9.11 24.31 -16.67
N LEU A 389 8.51 23.18 -17.09
CA LEU A 389 7.05 23.04 -17.13
C LEU A 389 6.38 23.22 -15.76
N MET A 390 7.11 22.98 -14.67
CA MET A 390 6.63 23.13 -13.29
C MET A 390 6.97 24.50 -12.67
N LEU A 391 7.93 25.23 -13.24
CA LEU A 391 8.54 26.41 -12.62
C LEU A 391 8.22 27.70 -13.36
N ASP A 392 8.02 27.64 -14.67
CA ASP A 392 7.70 28.79 -15.51
C ASP A 392 6.21 29.10 -15.44
N GLU A 393 5.86 30.31 -15.03
CA GLU A 393 4.47 30.81 -14.98
C GLU A 393 3.80 30.85 -16.36
N GLN A 394 4.59 30.84 -17.44
CA GLN A 394 4.08 30.78 -18.82
C GLN A 394 3.77 29.35 -19.30
N SER A 395 4.08 28.33 -18.48
CA SER A 395 3.78 26.93 -18.81
C SER A 395 2.27 26.70 -18.90
N ARG A 396 1.83 25.98 -19.95
CA ARG A 396 0.42 25.59 -20.16
C ARG A 396 -0.10 24.58 -19.12
N ILE A 397 0.79 24.05 -18.29
CA ILE A 397 0.47 23.13 -17.19
C ILE A 397 0.94 23.65 -15.83
N PHE A 398 1.25 24.95 -15.71
CA PHE A 398 1.68 25.57 -14.45
C PHE A 398 0.63 25.40 -13.33
N ASP A 399 -0.65 25.43 -13.68
CA ASP A 399 -1.79 25.27 -12.77
C ASP A 399 -1.88 23.88 -12.11
N PHE A 400 -1.16 22.87 -12.62
CA PHE A 400 -1.06 21.56 -11.94
C PHE A 400 -0.21 21.62 -10.67
N TYR A 401 0.58 22.68 -10.49
CA TYR A 401 1.60 22.77 -9.44
C TYR A 401 1.39 23.97 -8.51
N PRO A 402 0.31 23.98 -7.71
CA PRO A 402 0.07 25.07 -6.78
C PRO A 402 1.17 25.14 -5.72
N GLN A 403 1.55 26.36 -5.31
CA GLN A 403 2.56 26.55 -4.25
C GLN A 403 2.04 26.12 -2.88
N ASP A 404 0.74 26.25 -2.65
CA ASP A 404 0.06 25.85 -1.42
C ASP A 404 -1.30 25.22 -1.77
N PHE A 405 -1.78 24.31 -0.93
CA PHE A 405 -3.02 23.58 -1.15
C PHE A 405 -3.74 23.29 0.17
N GLU A 406 -5.06 23.16 0.09
CA GLU A 406 -5.86 22.86 1.27
C GLU A 406 -5.63 21.42 1.74
N VAL A 407 -5.45 21.23 3.05
CA VAL A 407 -5.44 19.91 3.68
C VAL A 407 -6.69 19.79 4.53
N ASP A 408 -7.60 18.92 4.11
CA ASP A 408 -8.81 18.61 4.87
C ASP A 408 -8.49 17.69 6.04
N THR A 409 -8.54 18.24 7.25
CA THR A 409 -8.24 17.53 8.49
C THR A 409 -9.49 17.14 9.29
N GLU A 410 -10.69 17.19 8.69
CA GLU A 410 -11.94 16.93 9.40
C GLU A 410 -11.94 15.56 10.10
N GLY A 411 -12.18 15.58 11.41
CA GLY A 411 -12.20 14.36 12.24
C GLY A 411 -10.82 13.72 12.49
N LYS A 412 -9.72 14.36 12.08
CA LYS A 412 -8.35 13.84 12.26
C LYS A 412 -7.64 14.56 13.39
N ARG A 413 -6.81 13.83 14.15
CA ARG A 413 -6.02 14.41 15.25
C ARG A 413 -4.75 15.07 14.74
N PHE A 414 -4.11 14.46 13.75
CA PHE A 414 -2.85 14.96 13.23
C PHE A 414 -2.97 15.36 11.77
N MET A 415 -2.28 16.44 11.37
CA MET A 415 -2.31 16.98 10.01
C MET A 415 -1.96 15.95 8.92
N TRP A 416 -1.00 15.06 9.18
CA TRP A 416 -0.59 14.00 8.24
C TRP A 416 -1.66 12.93 7.98
N GLN A 417 -2.76 12.93 8.76
CA GLN A 417 -3.92 12.06 8.52
C GLN A 417 -4.98 12.75 7.63
N GLY A 418 -4.79 14.04 7.32
CA GLY A 418 -5.67 14.80 6.46
C GLY A 418 -5.56 14.43 4.99
N ILE A 419 -6.48 14.93 4.19
CA ILE A 419 -6.57 14.67 2.76
C ILE A 419 -6.10 15.93 2.01
N CYS A 420 -5.07 15.78 1.17
CA CYS A 420 -4.59 16.86 0.32
C CYS A 420 -5.59 17.14 -0.80
N ILE A 421 -6.13 18.36 -0.86
CA ILE A 421 -7.08 18.79 -1.88
C ILE A 421 -6.29 19.40 -3.03
N LEU A 422 -5.90 18.53 -3.95
CA LEU A 422 -5.24 18.89 -5.20
C LEU A 422 -6.19 18.70 -6.38
N SER A 423 -6.08 19.57 -7.38
CA SER A 423 -6.73 19.40 -8.68
C SER A 423 -6.17 18.17 -9.39
N TRP A 424 -7.03 17.48 -10.13
CA TRP A 424 -6.61 16.33 -10.94
C TRP A 424 -5.87 16.79 -12.19
N ILE A 425 -4.79 16.08 -12.53
CA ILE A 425 -3.99 16.35 -13.73
C ILE A 425 -4.75 15.90 -14.98
N ASP A 426 -4.80 16.78 -15.98
CA ASP A 426 -5.25 16.41 -17.32
C ASP A 426 -4.10 15.69 -18.05
N ASP A 427 -4.24 14.38 -18.17
CA ASP A 427 -3.25 13.48 -18.78
C ASP A 427 -2.95 13.84 -20.23
N LYS A 428 -3.97 14.26 -20.99
CA LYS A 428 -3.81 14.66 -22.40
C LYS A 428 -3.04 15.96 -22.52
N ARG A 429 -3.31 16.93 -21.64
CA ARG A 429 -2.59 18.21 -21.63
C ARG A 429 -1.14 18.01 -21.22
N LEU A 430 -0.89 17.20 -20.19
CA LEU A 430 0.47 16.85 -19.76
C LEU A 430 1.28 16.19 -20.89
N VAL A 431 0.74 15.14 -21.51
CA VAL A 431 1.43 14.40 -22.59
C VAL A 431 1.63 15.25 -23.85
N ALA A 432 0.77 16.24 -24.09
CA ALA A 432 0.95 17.19 -25.19
C ALA A 432 2.19 18.07 -24.99
N GLU A 433 2.37 18.63 -23.79
CA GLU A 433 3.56 19.45 -23.46
C GLU A 433 4.85 18.63 -23.51
N THR A 434 4.86 17.43 -22.92
CA THR A 434 6.09 16.63 -22.84
C THR A 434 6.53 16.08 -24.20
N ARG A 435 5.59 15.94 -25.15
CA ARG A 435 5.88 15.50 -26.51
C ARG A 435 6.67 16.54 -27.30
N GLU A 436 6.39 17.83 -27.10
CA GLU A 436 7.10 18.92 -27.77
C GLU A 436 8.59 18.97 -27.34
N LEU A 437 8.87 18.63 -26.08
CA LEU A 437 10.22 18.63 -25.50
C LEU A 437 11.03 17.36 -25.75
N LYS A 438 10.46 16.35 -26.41
CA LYS A 438 11.12 15.04 -26.59
C LYS A 438 12.48 15.15 -27.28
N ASN A 439 12.65 16.11 -28.18
CA ASN A 439 13.89 16.33 -28.92
C ASN A 439 14.97 17.08 -28.12
N GLU A 440 14.63 17.62 -26.95
CA GLU A 440 15.58 18.32 -26.06
C GLU A 440 16.29 17.37 -25.10
N LEU A 441 15.86 16.10 -25.04
CA LEU A 441 16.47 15.09 -24.20
C LEU A 441 17.86 14.71 -24.72
N SER A 442 18.83 14.61 -23.81
CA SER A 442 20.08 13.91 -24.12
C SER A 442 19.81 12.43 -24.40
N GLU A 443 20.75 11.76 -25.07
CA GLU A 443 20.65 10.33 -25.38
C GLU A 443 20.39 9.47 -24.13
N ASN A 444 21.12 9.74 -23.05
CA ASN A 444 20.95 9.03 -21.77
C ASN A 444 19.57 9.26 -21.14
N GLU A 445 19.02 10.47 -21.25
CA GLU A 445 17.68 10.78 -20.75
C GLU A 445 16.60 10.13 -21.60
N ALA A 446 16.76 10.12 -22.92
CA ALA A 446 15.86 9.43 -23.83
C ALA A 446 15.84 7.92 -23.56
N ILE A 447 16.99 7.29 -23.32
CA ILE A 447 17.09 5.87 -22.94
C ILE A 447 16.38 5.62 -21.61
N ARG A 448 16.55 6.49 -20.61
CA ARG A 448 15.85 6.41 -19.31
C ARG A 448 14.34 6.63 -19.42
N ASN A 449 13.89 7.38 -20.41
CA ASN A 449 12.49 7.66 -20.67
C ASN A 449 11.83 6.62 -21.61
N SER A 450 12.50 5.51 -21.88
CA SER A 450 11.98 4.41 -22.71
C SER A 450 11.48 3.23 -21.86
N VAL A 451 10.54 2.46 -22.42
CA VAL A 451 10.10 1.18 -21.84
C VAL A 451 11.17 0.12 -22.15
N LYS A 452 11.63 -0.60 -21.13
CA LYS A 452 12.62 -1.68 -21.26
C LYS A 452 12.00 -3.02 -20.90
N ALA A 453 12.53 -4.09 -21.49
CA ALA A 453 12.20 -5.46 -21.10
C ALA A 453 12.89 -5.83 -19.78
N ASP A 454 12.32 -6.80 -19.06
CA ASP A 454 12.94 -7.34 -17.86
C ASP A 454 14.26 -8.05 -18.21
N SER A 455 15.22 -8.04 -17.29
CA SER A 455 16.50 -8.73 -17.47
C SER A 455 16.56 -10.00 -16.65
N LEU A 456 16.92 -11.12 -17.27
CA LEU A 456 17.21 -12.38 -16.59
C LEU A 456 18.72 -12.61 -16.54
N LEU A 457 19.25 -12.75 -15.33
CA LEU A 457 20.66 -13.05 -15.08
C LEU A 457 20.85 -14.54 -14.82
N VAL A 458 21.63 -15.20 -15.68
CA VAL A 458 21.79 -16.65 -15.69
C VAL A 458 23.27 -17.01 -15.64
N ARG A 459 23.67 -17.94 -14.76
CA ARG A 459 25.05 -18.45 -14.76
C ARG A 459 25.29 -19.28 -16.01
N SER A 460 26.46 -19.12 -16.63
CA SER A 460 26.87 -19.84 -17.85
C SER A 460 26.86 -21.36 -17.69
N ALA A 461 27.07 -21.87 -16.47
CA ALA A 461 26.99 -23.30 -16.16
C ALA A 461 25.56 -23.87 -16.01
N SER A 462 24.51 -23.07 -16.15
CA SER A 462 23.12 -23.54 -16.03
C SER A 462 22.64 -24.24 -17.31
N LYS A 463 21.68 -25.15 -17.18
CA LYS A 463 21.03 -25.80 -18.34
C LYS A 463 20.25 -24.80 -19.19
N LEU A 464 19.76 -23.73 -18.57
CA LEU A 464 19.17 -22.61 -19.29
C LEU A 464 20.23 -21.93 -20.16
N ALA A 465 21.44 -21.68 -19.63
CA ALA A 465 22.59 -21.10 -20.35
C ALA A 465 22.99 -21.91 -21.61
N GLU A 466 23.00 -23.24 -21.52
CA GLU A 466 23.32 -24.13 -22.66
C GLU A 466 22.40 -23.92 -23.87
N LYS A 467 21.12 -23.61 -23.63
CA LYS A 467 20.14 -23.35 -24.70
C LYS A 467 20.39 -22.03 -25.44
N PHE A 468 21.13 -21.08 -24.85
CA PHE A 468 21.49 -19.83 -25.51
C PHE A 468 22.73 -19.96 -26.40
N GLY A 469 23.66 -20.85 -26.04
CA GLY A 469 24.85 -21.12 -26.85
C GLY A 469 24.48 -21.51 -28.29
N SER A 470 23.36 -22.20 -28.49
CA SER A 470 22.82 -22.56 -29.80
C SER A 470 22.12 -21.43 -30.57
N LEU A 471 21.65 -20.37 -29.91
CA LEU A 471 20.98 -19.22 -30.57
C LEU A 471 21.98 -18.22 -31.17
N SER A 472 23.17 -18.11 -30.58
CA SER A 472 24.22 -17.20 -31.05
C SER A 472 24.89 -17.66 -32.37
N LEU A 473 24.74 -18.94 -32.73
CA LEU A 473 25.43 -19.55 -33.88
C LEU A 473 24.62 -19.55 -35.19
N ASP A 474 23.29 -19.44 -35.13
CA ASP A 474 22.41 -19.53 -36.30
C ASP A 474 21.78 -18.18 -36.62
N THR A 475 22.23 -17.54 -37.70
CA THR A 475 21.72 -16.26 -38.25
C THR A 475 20.28 -16.33 -38.80
N ASN A 476 19.66 -17.52 -38.78
CA ASN A 476 18.32 -17.78 -39.34
C ASN A 476 17.27 -18.17 -38.28
N LEU A 477 17.62 -18.24 -36.98
CA LEU A 477 16.62 -18.46 -35.91
C LEU A 477 16.01 -17.12 -35.45
N PRO A 478 14.71 -17.05 -35.10
CA PRO A 478 14.15 -15.83 -34.53
C PRO A 478 14.91 -15.45 -33.25
N CYS A 479 15.20 -14.15 -33.06
CA CYS A 479 15.86 -13.57 -31.87
C CYS A 479 15.08 -13.77 -30.55
N LYS A 480 14.04 -14.60 -30.55
CA LYS A 480 13.15 -14.91 -29.43
C LYS A 480 13.04 -16.43 -29.26
N LEU A 481 13.39 -16.94 -28.07
CA LEU A 481 13.26 -18.34 -27.69
C LEU A 481 12.13 -18.52 -26.67
N GLU A 482 11.10 -19.30 -27.02
CA GLU A 482 10.13 -19.79 -26.05
C GLU A 482 10.73 -20.92 -25.19
N THR A 483 10.86 -20.67 -23.90
CA THR A 483 11.22 -21.71 -22.94
C THR A 483 9.96 -22.33 -22.37
N ARG A 484 9.36 -23.26 -23.10
CA ARG A 484 8.28 -24.10 -22.55
C ARG A 484 8.90 -24.99 -21.47
N MET A 485 8.70 -24.60 -20.21
CA MET A 485 9.23 -25.23 -18.99
C MET A 485 10.67 -25.75 -19.15
N SER A 486 11.64 -24.84 -19.00
CA SER A 486 13.05 -25.24 -18.90
C SER A 486 13.25 -26.28 -17.78
N SER A 487 14.34 -27.05 -17.83
CA SER A 487 14.72 -27.98 -16.75
C SER A 487 14.85 -27.31 -15.38
N ASP A 488 14.99 -25.99 -15.39
CA ASP A 488 15.20 -25.15 -14.22
C ASP A 488 13.88 -24.51 -13.73
N GLY A 489 12.74 -24.90 -14.32
CA GLY A 489 11.39 -24.53 -13.85
C GLY A 489 10.93 -23.12 -14.23
N ILE A 490 11.73 -22.38 -15.00
CA ILE A 490 11.39 -21.05 -15.51
C ILE A 490 10.83 -21.18 -16.93
N GLY A 491 9.67 -20.57 -17.18
CA GLY A 491 9.07 -20.49 -18.51
C GLY A 491 8.80 -19.06 -18.92
N GLY A 492 9.03 -18.74 -20.18
CA GLY A 492 8.89 -17.39 -20.75
C GLY A 492 9.58 -17.27 -22.10
N ILE A 493 9.56 -16.06 -22.67
CA ILE A 493 10.22 -15.74 -23.93
C ILE A 493 11.53 -15.01 -23.60
N LEU A 494 12.62 -15.46 -24.22
CA LEU A 494 13.96 -14.91 -24.01
C LEU A 494 14.48 -14.28 -25.29
N SER A 495 15.15 -13.13 -25.20
CA SER A 495 15.81 -12.49 -26.35
C SER A 495 17.19 -11.94 -26.00
N LEU A 496 18.04 -11.82 -27.02
CA LEU A 496 19.41 -11.31 -26.87
C LEU A 496 19.39 -9.83 -26.51
N CYS A 497 20.28 -9.43 -25.60
CA CYS A 497 20.46 -8.05 -25.20
C CYS A 497 21.45 -7.36 -26.15
N ASP A 498 21.09 -6.22 -26.75
CA ASP A 498 22.00 -5.46 -27.62
C ASP A 498 23.23 -4.95 -26.84
N GLU A 499 23.08 -4.75 -25.54
CA GLU A 499 24.19 -4.58 -24.60
C GLU A 499 24.81 -5.94 -24.24
N PHE A 500 25.41 -6.63 -25.22
CA PHE A 500 26.38 -7.70 -24.99
C PHE A 500 27.67 -7.08 -24.41
N VAL A 501 27.56 -6.51 -23.22
CA VAL A 501 28.74 -6.13 -22.45
C VAL A 501 29.08 -7.35 -21.62
N GLU A 502 30.15 -8.04 -21.99
CA GLU A 502 31.00 -8.75 -21.03
C GLU A 502 31.41 -7.74 -19.95
N LYS A 503 30.51 -7.48 -18.99
CA LYS A 503 30.83 -6.77 -17.77
C LYS A 503 31.19 -7.88 -16.78
N PRO A 504 32.49 -8.18 -16.58
CA PRO A 504 32.90 -9.05 -15.49
C PRO A 504 32.30 -8.46 -14.22
N CYS A 505 31.59 -9.29 -13.44
CA CYS A 505 31.08 -8.88 -12.13
C CYS A 505 32.22 -8.25 -11.34
N LEU A 506 32.15 -6.94 -11.13
CA LEU A 506 33.09 -6.21 -10.29
C LEU A 506 33.00 -6.78 -8.86
N ASP A 507 34.16 -7.22 -8.38
CA ASP A 507 34.54 -7.55 -7.00
C ASP A 507 33.80 -8.68 -6.28
N ILE A 508 34.29 -9.91 -6.48
CA ILE A 508 34.74 -10.74 -5.34
C ILE A 508 36.04 -11.45 -5.77
N SER A 509 37.14 -11.07 -5.13
CA SER A 509 38.43 -11.75 -5.20
C SER A 509 38.28 -13.25 -4.94
N ASP A 510 38.42 -14.09 -5.97
CA ASP A 510 39.03 -15.42 -5.86
C ASP A 510 39.27 -16.03 -7.26
N ASN A 511 40.55 -16.23 -7.60
CA ASN A 511 41.03 -16.87 -8.83
C ASN A 511 40.58 -18.34 -8.94
N LYS A 512 39.36 -18.60 -9.43
CA LYS A 512 38.93 -19.92 -9.95
C LYS A 512 37.97 -19.71 -11.13
N LYS A 513 38.29 -20.32 -12.28
CA LYS A 513 37.52 -20.43 -13.54
C LYS A 513 36.19 -19.66 -13.49
N GLU A 514 36.19 -18.46 -14.07
CA GLU A 514 35.08 -17.51 -14.04
C GLU A 514 33.77 -18.16 -14.50
N ASP A 515 32.88 -18.44 -13.54
CA ASP A 515 31.46 -18.68 -13.80
C ASP A 515 30.89 -17.37 -14.37
N SER A 516 30.99 -17.18 -15.68
CA SER A 516 30.44 -16.00 -16.36
C SER A 516 28.92 -15.92 -16.18
N VAL A 517 28.39 -14.71 -16.02
CA VAL A 517 26.94 -14.48 -15.93
C VAL A 517 26.47 -13.91 -17.26
N LEU A 518 25.44 -14.53 -17.83
CA LEU A 518 24.76 -14.09 -19.04
C LEU A 518 23.57 -13.21 -18.65
N CYS A 519 23.39 -12.10 -19.35
CA CYS A 519 22.22 -11.22 -19.24
C CYS A 519 21.40 -11.30 -20.52
N VAL A 520 20.10 -11.56 -20.38
CA VAL A 520 19.17 -11.65 -21.51
C VAL A 520 17.88 -10.92 -21.20
N TYR A 521 17.20 -10.42 -22.23
CA TYR A 521 15.86 -9.88 -22.05
C TYR A 521 14.87 -11.03 -21.85
N TYR A 522 13.95 -10.84 -20.90
CA TYR A 522 12.94 -11.80 -20.49
C TYR A 522 11.56 -11.18 -20.60
N GLU A 523 10.66 -11.91 -21.23
CA GLU A 523 9.24 -11.60 -21.29
C GLU A 523 8.49 -12.77 -20.64
N LEU A 524 7.57 -12.45 -19.73
CA LEU A 524 6.66 -13.44 -19.17
C LEU A 524 5.87 -14.13 -20.31
N PRO A 525 5.60 -15.44 -20.20
CA PRO A 525 4.82 -16.14 -21.21
C PRO A 525 3.42 -15.52 -21.27
N ALA A 526 2.83 -15.49 -22.47
CA ALA A 526 1.45 -15.03 -22.63
C ALA A 526 0.55 -15.81 -21.66
N GLY A 527 -0.04 -15.09 -20.70
CA GLY A 527 -0.80 -15.71 -19.62
C GLY A 527 -2.01 -16.46 -20.15
N SER A 528 -2.28 -17.63 -19.56
CA SER A 528 -3.61 -18.23 -19.61
C SER A 528 -4.51 -17.50 -18.60
N ASN A 529 -5.83 -17.53 -18.81
CA ASN A 529 -6.77 -16.98 -17.84
C ASN A 529 -6.53 -17.62 -16.47
N HIS A 530 -6.48 -16.81 -15.43
CA HIS A 530 -6.32 -17.27 -14.05
C HIS A 530 -7.42 -18.30 -13.73
N ILE A 531 -7.02 -19.50 -13.34
CA ILE A 531 -7.94 -20.55 -12.89
C ILE A 531 -7.96 -20.49 -11.36
N PRO A 532 -9.04 -20.00 -10.74
CA PRO A 532 -9.12 -19.93 -9.28
C PRO A 532 -9.19 -21.33 -8.69
N GLY A 533 -8.13 -21.74 -8.01
CA GLY A 533 -8.06 -23.02 -7.33
C GLY A 533 -6.63 -23.48 -7.06
N LEU A 534 -6.52 -24.52 -6.24
CA LEU A 534 -5.25 -25.20 -6.03
C LEU A 534 -4.88 -26.02 -7.28
N LEU A 535 -3.59 -26.08 -7.60
CA LEU A 535 -3.10 -27.00 -8.62
C LEU A 535 -3.36 -28.47 -8.22
N SER A 536 -3.51 -29.35 -9.19
CA SER A 536 -3.93 -30.76 -9.01
C SER A 536 -3.07 -31.55 -8.01
N ASP A 537 -1.79 -31.19 -7.87
CA ASP A 537 -0.81 -31.94 -7.09
C ASP A 537 -0.31 -31.19 -5.83
N VAL A 538 -1.08 -30.20 -5.37
CA VAL A 538 -0.75 -29.41 -4.18
C VAL A 538 -0.80 -30.27 -2.92
N LYS A 539 0.33 -30.34 -2.23
CA LYS A 539 0.43 -30.89 -0.87
C LYS A 539 0.27 -29.76 0.14
N LEU A 540 -0.86 -29.73 0.83
CA LEU A 540 -1.11 -28.76 1.90
C LEU A 540 -0.19 -29.01 3.09
N PRO A 541 0.40 -27.95 3.69
CA PRO A 541 1.17 -28.09 4.92
C PRO A 541 0.29 -28.53 6.09
N GLU A 542 0.90 -29.18 7.09
CA GLU A 542 0.19 -29.60 8.31
C GLU A 542 -0.44 -28.39 9.03
N LYS A 543 -1.71 -28.52 9.44
CA LYS A 543 -2.44 -27.48 10.18
C LYS A 543 -1.81 -27.28 11.56
N PHE A 544 -1.29 -26.10 11.83
CA PHE A 544 -0.67 -25.74 13.11
C PHE A 544 -1.57 -24.79 13.92
N VAL A 545 -2.79 -25.21 14.24
CA VAL A 545 -3.63 -24.49 15.22
C VAL A 545 -4.10 -25.46 16.29
N PRO A 546 -3.61 -25.34 17.54
CA PRO A 546 -4.08 -26.16 18.65
C PRO A 546 -5.58 -25.89 18.92
N GLU A 547 -6.36 -26.93 19.17
CA GLU A 547 -7.83 -26.88 19.43
C GLU A 547 -8.23 -25.91 20.57
N ASN A 548 -7.30 -25.54 21.44
CA ASN A 548 -7.56 -24.58 22.53
C ASN A 548 -7.62 -23.12 22.05
N HIS A 549 -7.01 -22.78 20.90
CA HIS A 549 -7.06 -21.44 20.33
C HIS A 549 -8.32 -21.19 19.49
N SER A 550 -8.97 -22.23 18.96
CA SER A 550 -10.26 -22.10 18.30
C SER A 550 -11.39 -21.76 19.29
N LYS A 551 -11.34 -22.25 20.54
CA LYS A 551 -12.33 -21.91 21.58
C LYS A 551 -12.22 -20.46 22.09
N ILE A 552 -11.01 -19.97 22.36
CA ILE A 552 -10.79 -18.62 22.91
C ILE A 552 -11.25 -17.51 21.94
N PHE A 553 -11.22 -17.78 20.63
CA PHE A 553 -11.72 -16.84 19.61
C PHE A 553 -13.25 -16.92 19.41
N VAL A 554 -13.86 -18.08 19.63
CA VAL A 554 -15.31 -18.27 19.50
C VAL A 554 -16.07 -17.65 20.67
N ASP A 555 -15.49 -17.65 21.87
CA ASP A 555 -16.14 -17.10 23.08
C ASP A 555 -16.01 -15.56 23.22
N ASN A 556 -15.23 -14.89 22.36
CA ASN A 556 -15.00 -13.44 22.38
C ASN A 556 -15.55 -12.68 21.13
N LEU A 557 -16.26 -13.37 20.24
CA LEU A 557 -17.06 -12.80 19.14
C LEU A 557 -18.54 -12.78 19.54
#